data_AF-A0A532BVN9-F1
#
_entry.id   AF-A0A532BVN9-F1
#
_cell.length_a   1.000
_cell.length_b   1.000
_cell.length_c   1.000
_cell.angle_alpha   90.00
_cell.angle_beta   90.00
_cell.angle_gamma   90.00
#
_symmetry.space_group_name_H-M   'P 1'
#
loop_
_entity.id
_entity.type
_entity.pdbx_description
1 polymer ?
#
loop_
_entity_poly.entity_id
_entity_poly.type
_entity_poly.pdbx_seq_one_letter_code
_entity_poly.pdbx_strand_id
1 'polypeptide(L)'
;MPNPTMKEVETRLGTVQCAICKGSSFGIDERSMQADGEWRGICRKCYYTFPIYTDMEFYQRTQPDIPYRLKEMSCPTCNHKGVSLNFRITMSVRESIYFLTCTSCQKTYPEPSSLEAFE
;
A
#
# COMPACT_ATOMS: atom_id res chain seq x y z
N MET A 1 13.28 7.38 1.41
CA MET A 1 12.17 8.00 2.20
C MET A 1 12.08 7.24 3.52
N PRO A 2 11.67 7.84 4.66
CA PRO A 2 11.55 7.05 5.89
C PRO A 2 10.47 5.97 5.70
N ASN A 3 10.78 4.74 6.13
CA ASN A 3 9.82 3.64 6.15
C ASN A 3 8.60 4.01 7.01
N PRO A 4 7.38 3.62 6.61
CA PRO A 4 6.18 3.93 7.39
C PRO A 4 6.24 3.25 8.76
N THR A 5 5.60 3.86 9.76
CA THR A 5 5.48 3.24 11.10
C THR A 5 4.35 2.22 11.13
N MET A 6 4.41 1.22 12.01
CA MET A 6 3.34 0.23 12.20
C MET A 6 1.97 0.88 12.37
N LYS A 7 1.87 1.88 13.25
CA LYS A 7 0.62 2.60 13.54
C LYS A 7 0.07 3.32 12.31
N GLU A 8 0.95 3.90 11.49
CA GLU A 8 0.56 4.53 10.24
C GLU A 8 -0.01 3.51 9.25
N VAL A 9 0.66 2.37 9.09
CA VAL A 9 0.19 1.29 8.21
C VAL A 9 -1.17 0.77 8.70
N GLU A 10 -1.33 0.45 9.98
CA GLU A 10 -2.62 0.00 10.53
C GLU A 10 -3.76 1.00 10.29
N THR A 11 -3.48 2.29 10.52
CA THR A 11 -4.46 3.36 10.28
C THR A 11 -4.88 3.39 8.82
N ARG A 12 -3.93 3.27 7.91
CA ARG A 12 -4.18 3.31 6.46
C ARG A 12 -4.86 2.05 5.96
N LEU A 13 -4.54 0.87 6.49
CA LEU A 13 -5.28 -0.37 6.21
C LEU A 13 -6.77 -0.24 6.55
N GLY A 14 -7.12 0.56 7.56
CA GLY A 14 -8.52 0.86 7.90
C GLY A 14 -9.34 1.53 6.80
N THR A 15 -8.70 2.05 5.74
CA THR A 15 -9.36 2.66 4.58
C THR A 15 -9.79 1.67 3.50
N VAL A 16 -9.41 0.39 3.63
CA VAL A 16 -9.75 -0.68 2.68
C VAL A 16 -10.57 -1.78 3.34
N GLN A 17 -11.14 -2.66 2.52
CA GLN A 17 -11.93 -3.79 2.99
C GLN A 17 -11.17 -5.10 2.84
N CYS A 18 -11.34 -6.00 3.81
CA CYS A 18 -10.80 -7.35 3.77
C CYS A 18 -11.43 -8.12 2.61
N ALA A 19 -10.61 -8.75 1.76
CA ALA A 19 -11.10 -9.54 0.63
C ALA A 19 -12.11 -10.64 1.05
N ILE A 20 -11.93 -11.22 2.24
CA ILE A 20 -12.72 -12.36 2.75
C ILE A 20 -14.01 -11.91 3.44
N CYS A 21 -13.90 -11.15 4.53
CA CYS A 21 -15.05 -10.83 5.39
C CYS A 21 -15.62 -9.42 5.21
N LYS A 22 -15.04 -8.63 4.27
CA LYS A 22 -15.39 -7.24 3.97
C LYS A 22 -15.30 -6.25 5.15
N GLY A 23 -14.73 -6.67 6.28
CA GLY A 23 -14.42 -5.77 7.40
C GLY A 23 -13.18 -4.92 7.14
N SER A 24 -13.01 -3.83 7.87
CA SER A 24 -11.92 -2.85 7.71
C SER A 24 -11.02 -2.74 8.96
N SER A 25 -11.04 -3.75 9.84
CA SER A 25 -10.19 -3.79 11.03
C SER A 25 -9.02 -4.75 10.83
N PHE A 26 -7.82 -4.20 10.89
CA PHE A 26 -6.58 -4.92 10.63
C PHE A 26 -5.58 -4.74 11.77
N GLY A 27 -4.68 -5.70 11.92
CA GLY A 27 -3.49 -5.63 12.73
C GLY A 27 -2.25 -5.98 11.91
N ILE A 28 -1.07 -5.76 12.48
CA ILE A 28 0.21 -6.16 11.90
C ILE A 28 0.89 -7.10 12.89
N ASP A 29 1.46 -8.20 12.38
CA ASP A 29 2.28 -9.10 13.20
C ASP A 29 3.67 -8.47 13.40
N GLU A 30 3.93 -7.91 14.58
CA GLU A 30 5.20 -7.24 14.91
C GLU A 30 6.42 -8.16 14.70
N ARG A 31 6.25 -9.48 14.82
CA ARG A 31 7.32 -10.46 14.62
C ARG A 31 7.78 -10.54 13.16
N SER A 32 6.92 -10.10 12.24
CA SER A 32 7.22 -10.04 10.81
C SER A 32 7.91 -8.75 10.38
N MET A 33 8.07 -7.76 11.28
CA MET A 33 8.67 -6.46 10.95
C MET A 33 10.20 -6.55 10.87
N GLN A 34 10.71 -7.37 9.95
CA GLN A 34 12.14 -7.52 9.70
C GLN A 34 12.66 -6.38 8.81
N ALA A 35 13.99 -6.27 8.73
CA ALA A 35 14.69 -5.20 8.01
C ALA A 35 14.54 -5.28 6.47
N ASP A 36 13.99 -6.37 5.95
CA ASP A 36 13.67 -6.60 4.53
C ASP A 36 12.42 -5.87 4.06
N GLY A 37 11.61 -5.32 4.98
CA GLY A 37 10.40 -4.57 4.64
C GLY A 37 9.24 -5.45 4.18
N GLU A 38 9.26 -6.74 4.52
CA GLU A 38 8.15 -7.68 4.28
C GLU A 38 7.39 -7.95 5.59
N TRP A 39 6.30 -7.23 5.81
CA TRP A 39 5.47 -7.42 6.99
C TRP A 39 4.25 -8.29 6.68
N ARG A 40 3.55 -8.72 7.72
CA ARG A 40 2.32 -9.50 7.62
C ARG A 40 1.17 -8.78 8.31
N GLY A 41 0.14 -8.49 7.53
CA GLY A 41 -1.14 -7.99 8.01
C GLY A 41 -2.06 -9.13 8.42
N ILE A 42 -2.96 -8.87 9.36
CA ILE A 42 -4.01 -9.78 9.79
C ILE A 42 -5.34 -9.04 9.92
N CYS A 43 -6.42 -9.58 9.33
CA CYS A 43 -7.76 -9.10 9.58
C CYS A 43 -8.21 -9.50 10.99
N ARG A 44 -8.55 -8.54 11.85
CA ARG A 44 -8.96 -8.82 13.23
C ARG A 44 -10.31 -9.54 13.35
N LYS A 45 -11.12 -9.53 12.29
CA LYS A 45 -12.46 -10.15 12.25
C LYS A 45 -12.45 -11.62 11.81
N CYS A 46 -11.65 -11.96 10.79
CA CYS A 46 -11.64 -13.31 10.20
C CYS A 46 -10.26 -13.99 10.22
N TYR A 47 -9.26 -13.34 10.82
CA TYR A 47 -7.88 -13.83 10.95
C TYR A 47 -7.17 -14.11 9.62
N TYR A 48 -7.74 -13.65 8.49
CA TYR A 48 -7.07 -13.70 7.20
C TYR A 48 -5.77 -12.90 7.22
N THR A 49 -4.69 -13.52 6.75
CA THR A 49 -3.36 -12.89 6.69
C THR A 49 -2.99 -12.54 5.26
N PHE A 50 -2.23 -11.46 5.10
CA PHE A 50 -1.77 -10.96 3.80
C PHE A 50 -0.41 -10.28 3.94
N PRO A 51 0.41 -10.25 2.88
CA PRO A 51 1.70 -9.57 2.90
C PRO A 51 1.51 -8.04 2.80
N ILE A 52 2.40 -7.32 3.47
CA ILE A 52 2.55 -5.87 3.43
C ILE A 52 4.01 -5.59 3.06
N TYR A 53 4.22 -4.89 1.95
CA TYR A 53 5.55 -4.54 1.47
C TYR A 53 5.80 -3.07 1.78
N THR A 54 6.82 -2.78 2.58
CA THR A 54 7.19 -1.41 3.01
C THR A 54 8.48 -0.90 2.37
N ASP A 55 9.33 -1.77 1.82
CA ASP A 55 10.52 -1.35 1.05
C ASP A 55 10.14 -0.97 -0.39
N MET A 56 9.63 0.25 -0.53
CA MET A 56 9.25 0.79 -1.84
C MET A 56 10.44 1.30 -2.65
N GLU A 57 11.62 1.45 -2.05
CA GLU A 57 12.83 1.84 -2.78
C GLU A 57 13.34 0.66 -3.61
N PHE A 58 13.41 -0.53 -3.03
CA PHE A 58 13.75 -1.75 -3.76
C PHE A 58 12.72 -2.06 -4.86
N TYR A 59 11.42 -1.94 -4.55
CA TYR A 59 10.35 -2.15 -5.52
C TYR A 59 10.44 -1.21 -6.74
N GLN A 60 10.66 0.09 -6.52
CA GLN A 60 10.78 1.07 -7.60
C GLN A 60 12.06 0.90 -8.43
N ARG A 61 13.15 0.38 -7.84
CA ARG A 61 14.39 0.06 -8.58
C ARG A 61 14.23 -1.17 -9.46
N THR A 62 13.46 -2.14 -9.00
CA THR A 62 13.25 -3.40 -9.74
C THR A 62 12.15 -3.30 -10.79
N GLN A 63 11.25 -2.32 -10.68
CA GLN A 63 10.18 -2.05 -11.65
C GLN A 63 10.35 -0.65 -12.28
N PRO A 64 11.05 -0.54 -13.43
CA PRO A 64 11.42 0.75 -14.01
C PRO A 64 10.22 1.60 -14.44
N ASP A 65 9.08 1.00 -14.76
CA ASP A 65 7.87 1.71 -15.18
C ASP A 65 7.16 2.42 -14.01
N ILE A 66 7.23 1.86 -12.80
CA ILE A 66 6.49 2.36 -11.63
C ILE A 66 6.80 3.84 -11.34
N PRO A 67 8.08 4.30 -11.27
CA PRO A 67 8.39 5.71 -11.06
C PRO A 67 7.77 6.66 -12.09
N TYR A 68 7.67 6.26 -13.36
CA TYR A 68 7.04 7.07 -14.40
C TYR A 68 5.53 7.15 -14.16
N ARG A 69 4.88 6.01 -13.91
CA ARG A 69 3.44 5.96 -13.61
C ARG A 69 3.08 6.81 -12.39
N LEU A 70 3.85 6.72 -11.30
CA LEU A 70 3.64 7.54 -10.10
C LEU A 70 3.72 9.05 -10.38
N LYS A 71 4.57 9.48 -11.32
CA LYS A 71 4.64 10.90 -11.73
C LYS A 71 3.42 11.34 -12.54
N GLU A 72 2.83 10.44 -13.32
CA GLU A 72 1.71 10.77 -14.20
C GLU A 72 0.33 10.63 -13.53
N MET A 73 0.23 9.84 -12.46
CA MET A 73 -1.01 9.65 -11.70
C MET A 73 -1.54 10.98 -11.12
N SER A 74 -2.81 11.25 -11.38
CA SER A 74 -3.53 12.39 -10.82
C SER A 74 -4.07 12.07 -9.42
N CYS A 75 -3.89 12.99 -8.48
CA CYS A 75 -4.49 12.88 -7.16
C CYS A 75 -6.02 13.02 -7.24
N PRO A 76 -6.81 12.10 -6.66
CA PRO A 76 -8.26 12.17 -6.69
C PRO A 76 -8.83 13.36 -5.91
N THR A 77 -8.03 14.03 -5.07
CA THR A 77 -8.50 15.17 -4.28
C THR A 77 -8.19 16.54 -4.87
N CYS A 78 -6.98 16.75 -5.42
CA CYS A 78 -6.58 18.04 -5.97
C CYS A 78 -6.33 18.02 -7.49
N ASN A 79 -6.46 16.86 -8.13
CA ASN A 79 -6.25 16.63 -9.56
C ASN A 79 -4.83 16.99 -10.08
N HIS A 80 -3.88 17.31 -9.20
CA HIS A 80 -2.47 17.47 -9.57
C HIS A 80 -1.83 16.11 -9.82
N LYS A 81 -0.92 16.08 -10.81
CA LYS A 81 -0.10 14.91 -11.11
C LYS A 81 1.05 14.76 -10.11
N GLY A 82 1.38 13.50 -9.81
CA GLY A 82 2.51 13.15 -8.97
C GLY A 82 2.08 12.62 -7.61
N VAL A 83 2.49 11.38 -7.34
CA VAL A 83 2.28 10.69 -6.08
C VAL A 83 3.56 10.00 -5.63
N SER A 84 3.68 9.79 -4.33
CA SER A 84 4.72 8.98 -3.71
C SER A 84 4.10 7.68 -3.21
N LEU A 85 4.72 6.55 -3.53
CA LEU A 85 4.32 5.24 -3.02
C LEU A 85 4.92 5.01 -1.64
N ASN A 86 4.08 4.74 -0.64
CA ASN A 86 4.53 4.57 0.75
C ASN A 86 4.70 3.10 1.13
N PHE A 87 3.71 2.27 0.79
CA PHE A 87 3.74 0.82 0.94
C PHE A 87 2.67 0.21 0.01
N ARG A 88 2.72 -1.11 -0.17
CA ARG A 88 1.68 -1.85 -0.88
C ARG A 88 1.29 -3.10 -0.11
N ILE A 89 0.11 -3.62 -0.37
CA ILE A 89 -0.35 -4.91 0.16
C ILE A 89 -0.87 -5.77 -0.98
N THR A 90 -0.89 -7.08 -0.76
CA THR A 90 -1.58 -8.03 -1.63
C THR A 90 -2.77 -8.60 -0.85
N MET A 91 -3.92 -7.94 -0.96
CA MET A 91 -5.14 -8.28 -0.21
C MET A 91 -5.79 -9.57 -0.71
N SER A 92 -5.53 -9.94 -1.97
CA SER A 92 -5.91 -11.20 -2.60
C SER A 92 -4.93 -11.52 -3.73
N VAL A 93 -4.93 -12.75 -4.24
CA VAL A 93 -4.05 -13.22 -5.34
C VAL A 93 -4.10 -12.30 -6.58
N ARG A 94 -5.21 -11.59 -6.79
CA ARG A 94 -5.41 -10.67 -7.92
C ARG A 94 -5.62 -9.22 -7.51
N GLU A 95 -5.43 -8.90 -6.24
CA GLU A 95 -5.73 -7.57 -5.71
C GLU A 95 -4.54 -7.05 -4.91
N SER A 96 -3.72 -6.24 -5.59
CA SER A 96 -2.74 -5.38 -4.94
C SER A 96 -3.35 -4.03 -4.67
N ILE A 97 -3.09 -3.48 -3.49
CA ILE A 97 -3.50 -2.13 -3.12
C ILE A 97 -2.27 -1.32 -2.76
N TYR A 98 -2.13 -0.18 -3.40
CA TYR A 98 -1.02 0.73 -3.26
C TYR A 98 -1.44 1.91 -2.38
N PHE A 99 -0.63 2.19 -1.37
CA PHE A 99 -0.89 3.28 -0.45
C PHE A 99 -0.03 4.47 -0.84
N LEU A 100 -0.68 5.51 -1.35
CA LEU A 100 -0.04 6.65 -1.99
C LEU A 100 -0.21 7.93 -1.17
N THR A 101 0.73 8.87 -1.32
CA THR A 101 0.64 10.26 -0.86
C THR A 101 0.75 11.19 -2.05
N CYS A 102 -0.18 12.14 -2.21
CA CYS A 102 -0.04 13.17 -3.23
C CYS A 102 1.12 14.12 -2.91
N THR A 103 2.00 14.38 -3.88
CA THR A 103 3.14 15.29 -3.69
C THR A 103 2.73 16.76 -3.57
N SER A 104 1.55 17.13 -4.09
CA SER A 104 1.03 18.50 -4.05
C SER A 104 0.24 18.79 -2.77
N CYS A 105 -0.83 18.03 -2.49
CA CYS A 105 -1.72 18.32 -1.35
C CYS A 105 -1.45 17.45 -0.11
N GLN A 106 -0.48 16.53 -0.17
CA GLN A 106 -0.08 15.64 0.93
C GLN A 106 -1.18 14.70 1.46
N LYS A 107 -2.33 14.62 0.79
CA LYS A 107 -3.38 13.67 1.14
C LYS A 107 -2.96 12.24 0.77
N THR A 108 -3.30 11.31 1.65
CA THR A 108 -3.07 9.88 1.47
C THR A 108 -4.33 9.18 1.00
N TYR A 109 -4.17 8.17 0.15
CA TYR A 109 -5.29 7.36 -0.33
C TYR A 109 -4.82 5.98 -0.80
N PRO A 110 -5.70 4.97 -0.77
CA PRO A 110 -5.44 3.67 -1.39
C PRO A 110 -5.77 3.71 -2.89
N GLU A 111 -4.95 3.05 -3.70
CA GLU A 111 -5.18 2.84 -5.13
C GLU A 111 -5.18 1.33 -5.43
N PRO A 112 -6.32 0.75 -5.84
CA PRO A 112 -6.39 -0.66 -6.19
C PRO A 112 -5.83 -0.91 -7.59
N SER A 113 -4.85 -1.82 -7.70
CA SER A 113 -4.42 -2.52 -8.93
C SER A 113 -4.02 -1.70 -10.17
N SER A 114 -4.11 -0.36 -10.13
CA SER A 114 -3.80 0.49 -11.28
C SER A 114 -2.33 0.41 -11.68
N LEU A 115 -1.40 0.12 -10.76
CA LEU A 115 0.05 0.11 -11.02
C LEU A 115 0.59 -1.22 -11.57
N GLU A 116 -0.21 -2.29 -11.50
CA GLU A 116 0.10 -3.64 -12.00
C GLU A 116 -0.80 -3.90 -13.21
N ALA A 117 -0.53 -3.20 -14.32
CA ALA A 117 -1.17 -3.52 -15.59
C ALA A 117 -0.50 -4.79 -16.11
N PHE A 118 -1.05 -5.95 -15.74
CA PHE A 118 -0.72 -7.21 -16.41
C PHE A 118 -1.50 -7.22 -17.73
N GLU A 119 -0.80 -6.94 -18.84
CA GLU A 119 -1.21 -7.35 -20.19
C GLU A 119 -1.07 -8.86 -20.35
#